data_AF-M1VHJ4-F1
#
_entry.id   AF-M1VHJ4-F1
#
_cell.length_a   1.000
_cell.length_b   1.000
_cell.length_c   1.000
_cell.angle_alpha   90.00
_cell.angle_beta   90.00
_cell.angle_gamma   90.00
#
_symmetry.space_group_name_H-M   'P 1'
#
loop_
_entity.id
_entity.type
_entity.pdbx_description
1 polymer ?
#
loop_
_entity_poly.entity_id
_entity_poly.type
_entity_poly.pdbx_seq_one_letter_code
_entity_poly.pdbx_strand_id
1 'polypeptide(L)'
;MERSVGGSEQTSDWVSRLEEELEREKSIRRRILRDFNKLRDDFTSDQEYEDYLEMVEELIFNLVHGIDVERTNERIAAYRKENAALIRRNQLKWQEREQAEAAQLAADERARQTRLAALAREDEEEERQRRLAEEHERTRRLQAALRNDTGRGGTRAQQSALSKAPGAQRPPQLGADDKVRVNVHPAQGSRGGSALDQRSPTDGKRIVVDMPSARALDIAQSPEERYPDPLVRNETARKAAGFDPNAWIRRARAQLCV
;
A
#
# COMPACT_ATOMS: atom_id res chain seq x y z
N MET A 1 -59.79 -11.25 -15.15
CA MET A 1 -58.58 -11.21 -14.31
C MET A 1 -57.46 -10.61 -15.14
N GLU A 2 -57.44 -9.28 -15.25
CA GLU A 2 -56.37 -8.56 -15.93
C GLU A 2 -55.24 -8.29 -14.94
N ARG A 3 -54.02 -8.42 -15.46
CA ARG A 3 -52.78 -8.56 -14.72
C ARG A 3 -52.35 -7.23 -14.11
N SER A 4 -52.24 -7.19 -12.78
CA SER A 4 -51.51 -6.14 -12.07
C SER A 4 -50.02 -6.45 -12.12
N VAL A 5 -49.31 -5.91 -13.12
CA VAL A 5 -47.83 -6.01 -13.26
C VAL A 5 -47.16 -4.63 -13.24
N GLY A 6 -47.93 -3.53 -13.23
CA GLY A 6 -47.39 -2.16 -13.34
C GLY A 6 -46.67 -1.61 -12.10
N GLY A 7 -46.63 -2.35 -10.98
CA GLY A 7 -46.03 -1.85 -9.73
C GLY A 7 -44.49 -1.89 -9.70
N SER A 8 -43.88 -2.93 -10.28
CA SER A 8 -42.43 -3.13 -10.22
C SER A 8 -41.64 -2.30 -11.24
N GLU A 9 -42.21 -2.04 -12.41
CA GLU A 9 -41.57 -1.22 -13.45
C GLU A 9 -41.54 0.26 -13.05
N GLN A 10 -42.60 0.76 -12.39
CA GLN A 10 -42.65 2.13 -11.91
C GLN A 10 -41.62 2.38 -10.81
N THR A 11 -41.46 1.45 -9.86
CA THR A 11 -40.43 1.56 -8.82
C THR A 11 -39.01 1.52 -9.39
N SER A 12 -38.79 0.76 -10.46
CA SER A 12 -37.49 0.73 -11.14
C SER A 12 -37.18 2.06 -11.82
N ASP A 13 -38.16 2.70 -12.48
CA ASP A 13 -37.99 4.01 -13.12
C ASP A 13 -37.68 5.13 -12.11
N TRP A 14 -38.34 5.12 -10.94
CA TRP A 14 -38.04 6.07 -9.86
C TRP A 14 -36.63 5.90 -9.29
N VAL A 15 -36.17 4.65 -9.08
CA VAL A 15 -34.81 4.38 -8.59
C VAL A 15 -33.78 4.79 -9.63
N SER A 16 -33.97 4.43 -10.90
CA SER A 16 -33.05 4.80 -11.97
C SER A 16 -32.94 6.32 -12.15
N ARG A 17 -34.05 7.06 -12.07
CA ARG A 17 -34.02 8.53 -12.13
C ARG A 17 -33.24 9.15 -10.98
N LEU A 18 -33.40 8.61 -9.76
CA LEU A 18 -32.65 9.06 -8.59
C LEU A 18 -31.16 8.72 -8.69
N GLU A 19 -30.82 7.53 -9.21
CA GLU A 19 -29.43 7.14 -9.47
C GLU A 19 -28.76 8.07 -10.49
N GLU A 20 -29.47 8.43 -11.58
CA GLU A 20 -28.97 9.38 -12.58
C GLU A 20 -28.74 10.77 -11.99
N GLU A 21 -29.67 11.27 -11.17
CA GLU A 21 -29.54 12.58 -10.51
C GLU A 21 -28.38 12.59 -9.53
N LEU A 22 -28.23 11.52 -8.73
CA LEU A 22 -27.13 11.35 -7.79
C LEU A 22 -25.77 11.26 -8.51
N GLU A 23 -25.66 10.50 -9.60
CA GLU A 23 -24.41 10.41 -10.35
C GLU A 23 -24.06 11.72 -11.06
N ARG A 24 -25.07 12.47 -11.53
CA ARG A 24 -24.90 13.83 -12.02
C ARG A 24 -24.35 14.75 -10.93
N GLU A 25 -24.97 14.76 -9.75
CA GLU A 25 -24.53 15.53 -8.58
C GLU A 25 -23.09 15.19 -8.19
N LYS A 26 -22.77 13.90 -8.00
CA LYS A 26 -21.42 13.42 -7.66
C LYS A 26 -20.38 13.81 -8.72
N SER A 27 -20.72 13.72 -10.00
CA SER A 27 -19.83 14.12 -11.10
C SER A 27 -19.51 15.62 -11.04
N ILE A 28 -20.54 16.45 -10.86
CA ILE A 28 -20.39 17.91 -10.78
C ILE A 28 -19.64 18.31 -9.51
N ARG A 29 -20.01 17.78 -8.34
CA ARG A 29 -19.32 18.03 -7.06
C ARG A 29 -17.84 17.66 -7.17
N ARG A 30 -17.51 16.46 -7.68
CA ARG A 30 -16.11 16.05 -7.91
C ARG A 30 -15.37 17.02 -8.82
N ARG A 31 -16.02 17.52 -9.88
CA ARG A 31 -15.39 18.48 -10.80
C ARG A 31 -15.08 19.80 -10.10
N ILE A 32 -16.04 20.38 -9.38
CA ILE A 32 -15.89 21.67 -8.71
C ILE A 32 -14.85 21.59 -7.59
N LEU A 33 -14.93 20.57 -6.73
CA LEU A 33 -14.02 20.41 -5.60
C LEU A 33 -12.54 20.18 -6.00
N ARG A 34 -12.26 19.82 -7.27
CA ARG A 34 -10.87 19.77 -7.77
C ARG A 34 -10.24 21.15 -7.92
N ASP A 35 -11.04 22.15 -8.28
CA ASP A 35 -10.61 23.54 -8.43
C ASP A 35 -10.81 24.33 -7.12
N PHE A 36 -11.85 24.00 -6.34
CA PHE A 36 -12.18 24.65 -5.07
C PHE A 36 -11.56 23.91 -3.87
N ASN A 37 -10.22 23.85 -3.84
CA ASN A 37 -9.45 23.06 -2.89
C ASN A 37 -8.78 23.87 -1.76
N LYS A 38 -9.36 25.00 -1.36
CA LYS A 38 -8.91 25.76 -0.17
C LYS A 38 -9.28 24.99 1.10
N LEU A 39 -8.35 24.97 2.06
CA LEU A 39 -8.58 24.37 3.36
C LEU A 39 -8.90 25.44 4.38
N ARG A 40 -9.43 25.04 5.53
CA ARG A 40 -9.67 25.93 6.66
C ARG A 40 -8.45 26.80 7.02
N ASP A 41 -7.26 26.22 6.96
CA ASP A 41 -5.99 26.92 7.26
C ASP A 41 -5.62 28.03 6.26
N ASP A 42 -6.28 28.10 5.10
CA ASP A 42 -6.06 29.15 4.10
C ASP A 42 -6.87 30.44 4.42
N PHE A 43 -7.69 30.45 5.48
CA PHE A 43 -8.57 31.57 5.87
C PHE A 43 -8.17 32.18 7.21
N THR A 44 -8.49 33.46 7.40
CA THR A 44 -8.16 34.17 8.64
C THR A 44 -9.24 34.03 9.71
N SER A 45 -10.48 33.80 9.28
CA SER A 45 -11.66 33.67 10.15
C SER A 45 -12.48 32.43 9.79
N ASP A 46 -13.16 31.85 10.78
CA ASP A 46 -14.19 30.83 10.58
C ASP A 46 -15.26 31.30 9.59
N GLN A 47 -15.71 32.54 9.72
CA GLN A 47 -16.79 33.08 8.88
C GLN A 47 -16.42 33.07 7.39
N GLU A 48 -15.19 33.46 7.04
CA GLU A 48 -14.72 33.46 5.65
C GLU A 48 -14.68 32.05 5.05
N TYR A 49 -14.38 31.06 5.89
CA TYR A 49 -14.38 29.67 5.48
C TYR A 49 -15.81 29.15 5.27
N GLU A 50 -16.75 29.47 6.16
CA GLU A 50 -18.16 29.12 6.00
C GLU A 50 -18.78 29.79 4.77
N ASP A 51 -18.53 31.10 4.56
CA ASP A 51 -18.99 31.83 3.37
C ASP A 51 -18.42 31.21 2.08
N TYR A 52 -17.18 30.74 2.12
CA TYR A 52 -16.56 30.02 1.00
C TYR A 52 -17.24 28.67 0.73
N LEU A 53 -17.58 27.91 1.77
CA LEU A 53 -18.29 26.64 1.61
C LEU A 53 -19.70 26.85 1.06
N GLU A 54 -20.43 27.84 1.57
CA GLU A 54 -21.75 28.20 1.06
C GLU A 54 -21.68 28.60 -0.42
N MET A 55 -20.69 29.42 -0.81
CA MET A 55 -20.46 29.76 -2.21
C MET A 55 -20.20 28.52 -3.07
N VAL A 56 -19.40 27.56 -2.60
CA VAL A 56 -19.12 26.33 -3.36
C VAL A 56 -20.38 25.49 -3.55
N GLU A 57 -21.21 25.34 -2.50
CA GLU A 57 -22.49 24.63 -2.59
C GLU A 57 -23.47 25.35 -3.51
N GLU A 58 -23.53 26.69 -3.50
CA GLU A 58 -24.31 27.47 -4.46
C GLU A 58 -23.91 27.15 -5.91
N LEU A 59 -22.61 27.13 -6.20
CA LEU A 59 -22.11 26.80 -7.55
C LEU A 59 -22.45 25.36 -7.94
N ILE A 60 -22.35 24.40 -7.02
CA ILE A 60 -22.72 23.00 -7.27
C ILE A 60 -24.22 22.88 -7.53
N PHE A 61 -25.05 23.46 -6.66
CA PHE A 61 -26.50 23.46 -6.77
C PHE A 61 -26.96 24.03 -8.12
N ASN A 62 -26.43 25.18 -8.51
CA ASN A 62 -26.73 25.82 -9.78
C ASN A 62 -26.40 24.91 -10.97
N LEU A 63 -25.25 24.23 -10.96
CA LEU A 63 -24.85 23.32 -12.03
C LEU A 63 -25.67 22.03 -12.05
N VAL A 64 -26.01 21.48 -10.89
CA VAL A 64 -26.83 20.27 -10.78
C VAL A 64 -28.21 20.51 -11.37
N HIS A 65 -28.87 21.61 -10.97
CA HIS A 65 -30.23 21.93 -11.39
C HIS A 65 -30.33 22.78 -12.66
N GLY A 66 -29.20 23.17 -13.25
CA GLY A 66 -29.18 23.94 -14.50
C GLY A 66 -29.63 25.40 -14.34
N ILE A 67 -29.42 25.98 -13.16
CA ILE A 67 -29.76 27.37 -12.85
C ILE A 67 -28.56 28.25 -13.21
N ASP A 68 -28.78 29.30 -14.02
CA ASP A 68 -27.78 30.34 -14.33
C ASP A 68 -26.38 29.78 -14.68
N VAL A 69 -26.36 28.76 -15.55
CA VAL A 69 -25.18 27.94 -15.84
C VAL A 69 -24.05 28.77 -16.45
N GLU A 70 -24.36 29.74 -17.30
CA GLU A 70 -23.39 30.60 -17.96
C GLU A 70 -22.65 31.46 -16.93
N ARG A 71 -23.36 32.21 -16.10
CA ARG A 71 -22.78 33.03 -15.03
C ARG A 71 -22.02 32.19 -14.02
N THR A 72 -22.54 31.01 -13.67
CA THR A 72 -21.88 30.08 -12.75
C THR A 72 -20.55 29.61 -13.33
N ASN A 73 -20.49 29.27 -14.62
CA ASN A 73 -19.26 28.89 -15.29
C ASN A 73 -18.27 30.06 -15.40
N GLU A 74 -18.73 31.29 -15.61
CA GLU A 74 -17.88 32.49 -15.59
C GLU A 74 -17.24 32.71 -14.21
N ARG A 75 -18.03 32.60 -13.12
CA ARG A 75 -17.52 32.66 -11.74
C ARG A 75 -16.44 31.60 -11.50
N ILE A 76 -16.68 30.36 -11.94
CA ILE A 76 -15.70 29.26 -11.82
C ILE A 76 -14.44 29.58 -12.63
N ALA A 77 -14.56 30.08 -13.86
CA ALA A 77 -13.43 30.40 -14.72
C ALA A 77 -12.57 31.53 -14.13
N ALA A 78 -13.19 32.59 -13.60
CA ALA A 78 -12.51 33.67 -12.91
C ALA A 78 -11.76 33.14 -11.68
N TYR A 79 -12.44 32.36 -10.83
CA TYR A 79 -11.82 31.76 -9.65
C TYR A 79 -10.60 30.89 -10.00
N ARG A 80 -10.71 30.04 -11.03
CA ARG A 80 -9.60 29.19 -11.49
C ARG A 80 -8.41 30.00 -11.96
N LYS A 81 -8.66 31.10 -12.68
CA LYS A 81 -7.59 31.98 -13.17
C LYS A 81 -6.86 32.68 -12.02
N GLU A 82 -7.60 33.20 -11.06
CA GLU A 82 -7.06 33.92 -9.91
C GLU A 82 -6.33 32.99 -8.93
N ASN A 83 -6.84 31.77 -8.75
CA ASN A 83 -6.33 30.82 -7.74
C ASN A 83 -5.45 29.72 -8.36
N ALA A 84 -5.06 29.80 -9.64
CA ALA A 84 -4.36 28.72 -10.35
C ALA A 84 -3.09 28.22 -9.63
N ALA A 85 -2.30 29.13 -9.05
CA ALA A 85 -1.09 28.77 -8.31
C ALA A 85 -1.41 28.05 -6.99
N LEU A 86 -2.42 28.53 -6.26
CA LEU A 86 -2.89 27.95 -5.02
C LEU A 86 -3.45 26.54 -5.25
N ILE A 87 -4.27 26.39 -6.30
CA ILE A 87 -4.87 25.11 -6.69
C ILE A 87 -3.77 24.09 -6.97
N ARG A 88 -2.77 24.43 -7.78
CA ARG A 88 -1.64 23.55 -8.09
C ARG A 88 -0.84 23.16 -6.84
N ARG A 89 -0.56 24.13 -5.96
CA ARG A 89 0.15 23.89 -4.70
C ARG A 89 -0.61 22.90 -3.82
N ASN A 90 -1.91 23.11 -3.66
CA ASN A 90 -2.74 22.26 -2.82
C ASN A 90 -2.89 20.85 -3.46
N GLN A 91 -3.02 20.75 -4.78
CA GLN A 91 -3.03 19.46 -5.49
C GLN A 91 -1.72 18.68 -5.30
N LEU A 92 -0.56 19.33 -5.42
CA LEU A 92 0.73 18.68 -5.20
C LEU A 92 0.85 18.17 -3.76
N LYS A 93 0.49 18.99 -2.77
CA LYS A 93 0.48 18.57 -1.35
C LYS A 93 -0.40 17.34 -1.11
N TRP A 94 -1.56 17.28 -1.76
CA TRP A 94 -2.44 16.11 -1.68
C TRP A 94 -1.79 14.87 -2.30
N GLN A 95 -1.21 14.99 -3.49
CA GLN A 95 -0.50 13.88 -4.15
C GLN A 95 0.70 13.39 -3.34
N GLU A 96 1.47 14.30 -2.72
CA GLU A 96 2.59 13.94 -1.86
C GLU A 96 2.13 13.15 -0.63
N ARG A 97 1.01 13.55 0.00
CA ARG A 97 0.42 12.82 1.12
C ARG A 97 -0.05 11.42 0.72
N GLU A 98 -0.78 11.33 -0.39
CA GLU A 98 -1.27 10.05 -0.92
C GLU A 98 -0.11 9.10 -1.26
N GLN A 99 0.95 9.61 -1.89
CA GLN A 99 2.16 8.83 -2.18
C GLN A 99 2.87 8.38 -0.91
N ALA A 100 2.94 9.24 0.11
CA ALA A 100 3.55 8.89 1.39
C ALA A 100 2.76 7.78 2.11
N GLU A 101 1.43 7.88 2.14
CA GLU A 101 0.54 6.86 2.70
C GLU A 101 0.65 5.53 1.95
N ALA A 102 0.63 5.55 0.62
CA ALA A 102 0.83 4.36 -0.20
C ALA A 102 2.21 3.71 0.03
N ALA A 103 3.27 4.53 0.17
CA ALA A 103 4.60 4.04 0.46
C ALA A 103 4.70 3.41 1.87
N GLN A 104 4.02 3.99 2.87
CA GLN A 104 3.94 3.43 4.21
C GLN A 104 3.23 2.07 4.20
N LEU A 105 2.07 1.98 3.54
CA LEU A 105 1.33 0.73 3.43
C LEU A 105 2.15 -0.37 2.73
N ALA A 106 2.87 -0.02 1.67
CA ALA A 106 3.77 -0.93 0.98
C ALA A 106 4.96 -1.37 1.85
N ALA A 107 5.51 -0.48 2.67
CA ALA A 107 6.58 -0.80 3.62
C ALA A 107 6.09 -1.76 4.71
N ASP A 108 4.91 -1.50 5.28
CA ASP A 108 4.27 -2.35 6.29
C ASP A 108 4.00 -3.75 5.74
N GLU A 109 3.48 -3.83 4.51
CA GLU A 109 3.22 -5.12 3.87
C GLU A 109 4.51 -5.90 3.62
N ARG A 110 5.57 -5.24 3.15
CA ARG A 110 6.91 -5.87 3.00
C ARG A 110 7.47 -6.34 4.34
N ALA A 111 7.29 -5.56 5.40
CA ALA A 111 7.73 -5.94 6.74
C ALA A 111 6.97 -7.18 7.25
N ARG A 112 5.65 -7.24 7.04
CA ARG A 112 4.82 -8.40 7.35
C ARG A 112 5.28 -9.63 6.58
N GLN A 113 5.47 -9.51 5.27
CA GLN A 113 5.94 -10.60 4.41
C GLN A 113 7.32 -11.11 4.85
N THR A 114 8.24 -10.21 5.18
CA THR A 114 9.57 -10.57 5.69
C THR A 114 9.48 -11.33 7.00
N ARG A 115 8.62 -10.90 7.93
CA ARG A 115 8.40 -11.59 9.21
C ARG A 115 7.81 -12.98 9.01
N LEU A 116 6.82 -13.13 8.14
CA LEU A 116 6.22 -14.43 7.82
C LEU A 116 7.25 -15.36 7.15
N ALA A 117 8.05 -14.84 6.22
CA ALA A 117 9.10 -15.61 5.57
C ALA A 117 10.21 -16.04 6.55
N ALA A 118 10.53 -15.20 7.55
CA ALA A 118 11.49 -15.56 8.60
C ALA A 118 10.96 -16.72 9.47
N LEU A 119 9.70 -16.64 9.92
CA LEU A 119 9.05 -17.72 10.68
C LEU A 119 9.01 -19.03 9.88
N ALA A 120 8.64 -18.97 8.60
CA ALA A 120 8.64 -20.15 7.75
C ALA A 120 10.04 -20.78 7.60
N ARG A 121 11.10 -19.97 7.53
CA ARG A 121 12.48 -20.47 7.49
C ARG A 121 12.91 -21.10 8.81
N GLU A 122 12.51 -20.53 9.94
CA GLU A 122 12.76 -21.10 11.27
C GLU A 122 12.09 -22.46 11.42
N ASP A 123 10.81 -22.58 11.01
CA ASP A 123 10.07 -23.84 11.01
C ASP A 123 10.75 -24.91 10.11
N GLU A 124 11.17 -24.53 8.90
CA GLU A 124 11.91 -25.40 7.99
C GLU A 124 13.29 -25.82 8.55
N GLU A 125 13.99 -24.93 9.26
CA GLU A 125 15.24 -25.24 9.94
C GLU A 125 15.03 -26.21 11.10
N GLU A 126 13.99 -26.02 11.91
CA GLU A 126 13.65 -26.92 12.99
C GLU A 126 13.28 -28.32 12.48
N GLU A 127 12.47 -28.41 11.41
CA GLU A 127 12.16 -29.69 10.78
C GLU A 127 13.43 -30.40 10.25
N ARG A 128 14.35 -29.65 9.62
CA ARG A 128 15.62 -30.21 9.15
C ARG A 128 16.46 -30.73 10.32
N GLN A 129 16.55 -29.99 11.41
CA GLN A 129 17.28 -30.42 12.61
C GLN A 129 16.66 -31.68 13.23
N ARG A 130 15.33 -31.76 13.31
CA ARG A 130 14.63 -32.96 13.79
C ARG A 130 14.94 -34.18 12.93
N ARG A 131 14.88 -34.06 11.60
CA ARG A 131 15.22 -35.16 10.67
C ARG A 131 16.68 -35.61 10.83
N LEU A 132 17.62 -34.67 10.95
CA LEU A 132 19.03 -34.97 11.18
C LEU A 132 19.24 -35.67 12.54
N ALA A 133 18.57 -35.23 13.59
CA ALA A 133 18.65 -35.85 14.91
C ALA A 133 18.12 -37.29 14.89
N GLU A 134 16.98 -37.53 14.24
CA GLU A 134 16.42 -38.87 14.02
C GLU A 134 17.37 -39.78 13.23
N GLU A 135 18.01 -39.26 12.16
CA GLU A 135 18.99 -40.00 11.36
C GLU A 135 20.25 -40.35 12.19
N HIS A 136 20.78 -39.39 12.94
CA HIS A 136 21.92 -39.62 13.84
C HIS A 136 21.59 -40.67 14.89
N GLU A 137 20.39 -40.61 15.49
CA GLU A 137 19.96 -41.60 16.46
C GLU A 137 19.84 -42.99 15.82
N ARG A 138 19.22 -43.10 14.64
CA ARG A 138 19.12 -44.36 13.89
C ARG A 138 20.50 -44.95 13.60
N THR A 139 21.43 -44.12 13.14
CA THR A 139 22.81 -44.53 12.85
C THR A 139 23.52 -45.00 14.12
N ARG A 140 23.36 -44.29 15.24
CA ARG A 140 23.90 -44.68 16.55
C ARG A 140 23.36 -46.03 17.01
N ARG A 141 22.05 -46.27 16.86
CA ARG A 141 21.42 -47.56 17.18
C ARG A 141 21.99 -48.71 16.35
N LEU A 142 22.15 -48.51 15.03
CA LEU A 142 22.76 -49.51 14.14
C LEU A 142 24.21 -49.82 14.55
N GLN A 143 25.02 -48.79 14.81
CA GLN A 143 26.40 -48.99 15.27
C GLN A 143 26.49 -49.74 16.61
N ALA A 144 25.56 -49.50 17.54
CA ALA A 144 25.50 -50.24 18.80
C ALA A 144 25.14 -51.72 18.58
N ALA A 145 24.18 -52.00 17.69
CA ALA A 145 23.82 -53.37 17.33
C ALA A 145 25.00 -54.14 16.70
N LEU A 146 25.71 -53.51 15.77
CA LEU A 146 26.94 -54.06 15.16
C LEU A 146 28.03 -54.36 16.21
N ARG A 147 28.21 -53.50 17.21
CA ARG A 147 29.20 -53.69 18.29
C ARG A 147 28.86 -54.89 19.18
N ASN A 148 27.58 -55.09 19.48
CA ASN A 148 27.13 -56.22 20.31
C ASN A 148 27.26 -57.58 19.60
N ASP A 149 27.20 -57.60 18.27
CA ASP A 149 27.38 -58.83 17.47
C ASP A 149 28.86 -59.27 17.41
N THR A 150 29.80 -58.32 17.35
CA THR A 150 31.25 -58.61 17.44
C THR A 150 31.72 -59.13 18.81
N GLY A 151 30.86 -59.11 19.83
CA GLY A 151 31.13 -59.65 21.17
C GLY A 151 30.77 -61.13 21.35
N ARG A 152 30.08 -61.76 20.37
CA ARG A 152 29.56 -63.14 20.50
C ARG A 152 30.31 -64.19 19.67
N GLY A 153 31.37 -63.82 18.95
CA GLY A 153 32.23 -64.80 18.29
C GLY A 153 33.59 -64.27 17.83
N GLY A 154 34.67 -64.81 18.39
CA GLY A 154 35.94 -64.94 17.68
C GLY A 154 37.16 -64.29 18.32
N THR A 155 38.07 -65.15 18.78
CA THR A 155 39.49 -64.88 19.05
C THR A 155 40.20 -64.14 17.92
N ARG A 156 41.10 -63.22 18.31
CA ARG A 156 42.37 -62.81 17.67
C ARG A 156 42.54 -63.14 16.17
N ALA A 157 42.41 -62.14 15.30
CA ALA A 157 43.28 -61.98 14.13
C ALA A 157 43.08 -60.61 13.46
N GLN A 158 44.20 -59.99 13.09
CA GLN A 158 44.37 -59.01 12.00
C GLN A 158 44.04 -57.54 12.29
N GLN A 159 45.04 -56.90 12.91
CA GLN A 159 45.60 -55.68 12.34
C GLN A 159 46.10 -55.99 10.92
N SER A 160 45.54 -55.34 9.89
CA SER A 160 46.24 -54.82 8.71
C SER A 160 45.27 -54.57 7.56
N ALA A 161 45.51 -53.47 6.83
CA ALA A 161 44.92 -53.07 5.56
C ALA A 161 43.56 -52.36 5.63
N LEU A 162 43.58 -51.05 5.86
CA LEU A 162 42.91 -50.11 4.95
C LEU A 162 43.60 -48.72 5.00
N SER A 163 44.93 -48.74 4.81
CA SER A 163 45.61 -47.63 4.16
C SER A 163 45.38 -47.78 2.66
N LYS A 164 44.36 -47.10 2.13
CA LYS A 164 44.25 -46.73 0.71
C LYS A 164 43.20 -45.64 0.58
N ALA A 165 43.67 -44.41 0.73
CA ALA A 165 43.00 -43.25 0.17
C ALA A 165 42.89 -43.44 -1.36
N PRO A 166 41.70 -43.32 -1.97
CA PRO A 166 41.62 -42.94 -3.36
C PRO A 166 41.79 -41.42 -3.42
N GLY A 167 42.77 -40.98 -4.21
CA GLY A 167 42.95 -39.58 -4.54
C GLY A 167 41.70 -39.03 -5.23
N ALA A 168 41.08 -38.04 -4.61
CA ALA A 168 40.26 -37.05 -5.27
C ALA A 168 41.02 -35.72 -5.23
N GLN A 169 41.80 -35.54 -6.30
CA GLN A 169 42.11 -34.27 -6.97
C GLN A 169 42.38 -33.02 -6.12
N ARG A 170 43.66 -32.64 -6.12
CA ARG A 170 44.17 -31.26 -6.04
C ARG A 170 43.18 -30.25 -6.67
N PRO A 171 42.80 -29.16 -6.00
CA PRO A 171 42.48 -27.93 -6.70
C PRO A 171 43.76 -27.40 -7.39
N PRO A 172 43.69 -26.87 -8.62
CA PRO A 172 44.85 -26.28 -9.26
C PRO A 172 45.31 -25.04 -8.50
N GLN A 173 46.51 -25.10 -7.96
CA GLN A 173 47.31 -23.94 -7.57
C GLN A 173 47.81 -23.28 -8.86
N LEU A 174 47.24 -22.15 -9.25
CA LEU A 174 47.97 -21.13 -9.99
C LEU A 174 48.45 -20.12 -8.94
N GLY A 175 49.74 -20.22 -8.60
CA GLY A 175 50.42 -19.19 -7.83
C GLY A 175 50.68 -17.99 -8.73
N ALA A 176 50.57 -16.79 -8.15
CA ALA A 176 51.68 -15.87 -8.05
C ALA A 176 51.22 -14.66 -7.25
N ASP A 177 52.05 -14.35 -6.27
CA ASP A 177 52.11 -13.12 -5.51
C ASP A 177 51.95 -11.88 -6.40
N ASP A 178 51.21 -10.89 -5.90
CA ASP A 178 51.84 -9.58 -5.75
C ASP A 178 51.21 -8.80 -4.58
N LYS A 179 52.04 -8.56 -3.57
CA LYS A 179 51.75 -7.64 -2.48
C LYS A 179 52.13 -6.25 -2.95
N VAL A 180 51.18 -5.31 -2.95
CA VAL A 180 51.53 -3.89 -2.76
C VAL A 180 50.54 -3.25 -1.79
N ARG A 181 51.01 -3.11 -0.55
CA ARG A 181 50.73 -2.00 0.38
C ARG A 181 51.58 -0.82 -0.14
N VAL A 182 51.31 0.48 -0.03
CA VAL A 182 50.42 1.36 0.74
C VAL A 182 50.44 2.71 -0.03
N ASN A 183 49.38 3.53 0.02
CA ASN A 183 49.39 4.87 0.65
C ASN A 183 48.28 5.79 0.11
N VAL A 184 47.63 6.44 1.08
CA VAL A 184 46.87 7.67 0.95
C VAL A 184 47.83 8.85 0.94
N HIS A 185 47.65 9.81 0.03
CA HIS A 185 47.61 11.26 0.30
C HIS A 185 47.11 12.03 -0.94
N PRO A 186 46.57 13.26 -0.77
CA PRO A 186 45.62 13.87 -1.71
C PRO A 186 46.24 14.96 -2.60
N ALA A 187 45.54 15.31 -3.69
CA ALA A 187 45.20 16.69 -4.10
C ALA A 187 44.90 16.82 -5.62
N GLN A 188 43.75 17.46 -5.90
CA GLN A 188 43.47 18.45 -6.95
C GLN A 188 43.82 18.19 -8.43
N GLY A 189 42.80 18.37 -9.28
CA GLY A 189 42.97 19.14 -10.53
C GLY A 189 42.46 18.55 -11.85
N SER A 190 41.25 18.96 -12.26
CA SER A 190 40.90 19.54 -13.58
C SER A 190 41.04 18.76 -14.91
N ARG A 191 39.95 18.83 -15.71
CA ARG A 191 39.81 18.63 -17.20
C ARG A 191 39.86 17.17 -17.67
N GLY A 192 39.07 16.65 -18.60
CA GLY A 192 38.13 17.18 -19.60
C GLY A 192 38.11 16.19 -20.79
N GLY A 193 36.99 16.06 -21.52
CA GLY A 193 36.88 15.32 -22.81
C GLY A 193 36.48 13.85 -22.69
N SER A 194 35.24 13.46 -22.98
CA SER A 194 34.66 13.17 -24.31
C SER A 194 35.33 11.99 -25.04
N ALA A 195 34.67 10.82 -25.03
CA ALA A 195 34.76 9.86 -26.13
C ALA A 195 33.55 8.92 -26.10
N LEU A 196 32.80 8.99 -27.20
CA LEU A 196 31.73 8.12 -27.65
C LEU A 196 32.24 6.67 -27.73
N ASP A 197 31.55 5.70 -27.14
CA ASP A 197 31.61 4.31 -27.64
C ASP A 197 30.23 3.67 -27.58
N GLN A 198 29.75 3.27 -28.76
CA GLN A 198 28.51 2.54 -28.97
C GLN A 198 28.87 1.09 -29.20
N ARG A 199 28.37 0.18 -28.35
CA ARG A 199 27.86 -1.15 -28.76
C ARG A 199 27.22 -1.86 -27.56
N SER A 200 25.93 -2.14 -27.72
CA SER A 200 25.19 -3.12 -26.92
C SER A 200 25.74 -4.53 -27.15
N PRO A 201 25.63 -5.42 -26.15
CA PRO A 201 24.85 -6.63 -26.40
C PRO A 201 23.81 -6.91 -25.29
N THR A 202 22.67 -7.39 -25.75
CA THR A 202 21.51 -7.88 -25.02
C THR A 202 21.84 -9.12 -24.18
N ASP A 203 21.56 -9.10 -22.88
CA ASP A 203 20.71 -10.10 -22.22
C ASP A 203 20.53 -9.71 -20.74
N GLY A 204 19.33 -9.23 -20.42
CA GLY A 204 19.00 -8.81 -19.07
C GLY A 204 17.49 -8.73 -18.95
N LYS A 205 16.89 -9.82 -18.44
CA LYS A 205 15.49 -9.88 -18.01
C LYS A 205 15.12 -8.59 -17.27
N ARG A 206 14.37 -7.71 -17.94
CA ARG A 206 13.64 -6.63 -17.29
C ARG A 206 12.65 -7.30 -16.37
N ILE A 207 12.85 -7.15 -15.06
CA ILE A 207 11.76 -7.32 -14.10
C ILE A 207 10.80 -6.18 -14.43
N VAL A 208 9.80 -6.49 -15.25
CA VAL A 208 8.63 -5.64 -15.44
C VAL A 208 7.87 -5.79 -14.13
N VAL A 209 8.10 -4.87 -13.19
CA VAL A 209 7.13 -4.64 -12.14
C VAL A 209 5.94 -4.07 -12.90
N ASP A 210 4.91 -4.89 -13.08
CA ASP A 210 3.66 -4.48 -13.70
C ASP A 210 3.04 -3.43 -12.77
N MET A 211 3.43 -2.17 -12.99
CA MET A 211 2.75 -1.01 -12.45
C MET A 211 1.36 -1.07 -13.06
N PRO A 212 0.30 -1.27 -12.26
CA PRO A 212 -1.03 -1.29 -12.82
C PRO A 212 -1.24 0.03 -13.55
N SER A 213 -1.55 -0.09 -14.85
CA SER A 213 -1.90 1.00 -15.75
C SER A 213 -2.67 2.08 -14.99
N ALA A 214 -2.36 3.35 -15.24
CA ALA A 214 -2.95 4.54 -14.61
C ALA A 214 -4.51 4.62 -14.69
N ARG A 215 -5.19 3.60 -15.23
CA ARG A 215 -6.63 3.35 -15.16
C ARG A 215 -7.10 2.53 -13.95
N ALA A 216 -6.20 1.97 -13.15
CA ALA A 216 -6.54 1.10 -12.00
C ALA A 216 -6.48 1.82 -10.64
N LEU A 217 -6.27 3.13 -10.61
CA LEU A 217 -6.22 3.95 -9.40
C LEU A 217 -7.49 4.80 -9.16
N ASP A 218 -8.57 4.54 -9.91
CA ASP A 218 -9.89 5.14 -9.66
C ASP A 218 -10.67 4.42 -8.54
N ILE A 219 -9.98 3.70 -7.64
CA ILE A 219 -10.59 3.10 -6.44
C ILE A 219 -10.43 4.07 -5.27
N ALA A 220 -11.49 4.85 -5.11
CA ALA A 220 -12.04 5.33 -3.85
C ALA A 220 -11.18 6.29 -3.00
N GLN A 221 -11.25 7.57 -3.36
CA GLN A 221 -11.69 8.54 -2.37
C GLN A 221 -13.09 8.98 -2.79
N SER A 222 -14.12 8.42 -2.14
CA SER A 222 -15.48 8.95 -2.27
C SER A 222 -15.43 10.45 -1.90
N PRO A 223 -16.23 11.32 -2.55
CA PRO A 223 -16.37 12.71 -2.10
C PRO A 223 -16.64 12.85 -0.59
N GLU A 224 -17.22 11.84 0.04
CA GLU A 224 -17.44 11.71 1.49
C GLU A 224 -16.15 11.65 2.33
N GLU A 225 -15.04 11.18 1.77
CA GLU A 225 -13.74 11.15 2.47
C GLU A 225 -13.02 12.50 2.39
N ARG A 226 -13.33 13.27 1.33
CA ARG A 226 -12.84 14.63 1.12
C ARG A 226 -13.62 15.67 1.95
N TYR A 227 -14.88 15.36 2.28
CA TYR A 227 -15.75 16.13 3.18
C TYR A 227 -16.52 15.17 4.08
N PRO A 228 -15.97 14.78 5.25
CA PRO A 228 -16.73 13.98 6.20
C PRO A 228 -17.90 14.82 6.69
N ASP A 229 -19.11 14.50 6.23
CA ASP A 229 -20.34 15.09 6.73
C ASP A 229 -20.35 14.94 8.26
N PRO A 230 -20.48 16.04 9.04
CA PRO A 230 -20.49 15.99 10.50
C PRO A 230 -21.64 15.10 11.06
N LEU A 231 -22.63 14.77 10.23
CA LEU A 231 -23.75 13.88 10.51
C LEU A 231 -23.59 12.45 9.93
N VAL A 232 -22.45 12.14 9.28
CA VAL A 232 -22.14 10.81 8.73
C VAL A 232 -20.83 10.27 9.32
N ARG A 233 -20.53 10.61 10.59
CA ARG A 233 -19.61 9.76 11.35
C ARG A 233 -20.24 8.38 11.52
N ASN A 234 -19.52 7.34 11.08
CA ASN A 234 -19.87 5.95 11.39
C ASN A 234 -20.15 5.81 12.91
N GLU A 235 -21.09 4.94 13.26
CA GLU A 235 -21.57 4.78 14.64
C GLU A 235 -20.45 4.54 15.65
N THR A 236 -19.35 3.95 15.18
CA THR A 236 -18.12 3.68 15.92
C THR A 236 -17.34 4.96 16.26
N ALA A 237 -17.20 5.92 15.35
CA ALA A 237 -16.58 7.22 15.63
C ALA A 237 -17.45 8.13 16.52
N ARG A 238 -18.79 8.00 16.43
CA ARG A 238 -19.73 8.71 17.32
C ARG A 238 -19.59 8.28 18.78
N LYS A 239 -19.52 6.97 19.03
CA LYS A 239 -19.31 6.40 20.37
C LYS A 239 -17.92 6.73 20.94
N ALA A 240 -16.88 6.70 20.11
CA ALA A 240 -15.51 7.02 20.54
C ALA A 240 -15.34 8.50 20.96
N ALA A 241 -16.12 9.42 20.37
CA ALA A 241 -16.11 10.85 20.69
C ALA A 241 -17.14 11.26 21.77
N GLY A 242 -17.82 10.31 22.41
CA GLY A 242 -18.82 10.59 23.47
C GLY A 242 -20.14 11.17 22.97
N PHE A 243 -20.40 11.12 21.66
CA PHE A 243 -21.67 11.57 21.08
C PHE A 243 -22.72 10.46 21.17
N ASP A 244 -23.75 10.66 22.00
CA ASP A 244 -24.89 9.75 22.11
C ASP A 244 -26.11 10.29 21.32
N PRO A 245 -26.50 9.63 20.22
CA PRO A 245 -27.60 10.07 19.35
C PRO A 245 -28.97 10.16 20.05
N ASN A 246 -29.16 9.44 21.15
CA ASN A 246 -30.41 9.37 21.90
C ASN A 246 -30.37 10.18 23.21
N ALA A 247 -29.33 10.98 23.44
CA ALA A 247 -29.20 11.81 24.64
C ALA A 247 -30.36 12.81 24.80
N TRP A 248 -30.81 13.41 23.69
CA TRP A 248 -31.91 14.36 23.70
C TRP A 248 -33.25 13.66 23.98
N ILE A 249 -33.47 12.44 23.47
CA ILE A 249 -34.68 11.63 23.73
C ILE A 249 -34.76 11.23 25.22
N ARG A 250 -33.63 10.91 25.86
CA ARG A 250 -33.59 10.60 27.30
C ARG A 250 -33.81 11.84 28.17
N ARG A 251 -33.27 13.01 27.79
CA ARG A 251 -33.56 14.28 28.47
C ARG A 251 -35.03 14.69 28.31
N ALA A 252 -35.60 14.54 27.11
CA ALA A 252 -37.01 14.81 26.84
C ALA A 252 -37.94 13.89 27.62
N ARG A 253 -37.61 12.59 27.75
CA ARG A 253 -38.33 11.65 28.60
C ARG A 253 -38.20 11.96 30.10
N ALA A 254 -37.05 12.46 30.55
CA ALA A 254 -36.86 12.87 31.94
C ALA A 254 -37.63 14.14 32.30
N GLN A 255 -37.88 15.04 31.35
CA GLN A 255 -38.71 16.24 31.55
C GLN A 255 -40.22 15.97 31.48
N LEU A 256 -40.64 14.82 30.93
CA LEU A 256 -42.05 14.37 30.89
C LEU A 256 -42.42 13.47 32.07
N CYS A 257 -41.48 13.17 32.97
CA CYS A 257 -41.73 12.51 34.25
C CYS A 257 -41.55 13.52 35.40
N VAL A 258 -42.45 14.50 35.47
CA VAL A 258 -42.82 15.26 36.67
C VAL A 258 -44.33 15.31 36.75
#